data_AF-A0A9D8TT08-F1
#
_entry.id   AF-A0A9D8TT08-F1
#
_cell.length_a   1.000
_cell.length_b   1.000
_cell.length_c   1.000
_cell.angle_alpha   90.00
_cell.angle_beta   90.00
_cell.angle_gamma   90.00
#
_symmetry.space_group_name_H-M   'P 1'
#
loop_
_entity.id
_entity.type
_entity.pdbx_description
1 polymer ?
#
loop_
_entity_poly.entity_id
_entity_poly.type
_entity_poly.pdbx_seq_one_letter_code
_entity_poly.pdbx_strand_id
1 'polypeptide(L)'
;MKPFFGIDITDDKKNETMNAEPFVVAKPSAASALKIEREIEEVISEMKANYKHAGKHGWKSNVLVWCAAIFAFVALFAVEFAVDVTLDVKKVAAVLLCWGVAAVFVGVDLLLWRLSRKTDRAAEWADDAPKPRGRKDAGADKGDVPPSSAASEIFAELRVPKTAKSVDVVGFKYREKRGRIRPRGRGGVNGATVYPLYTFKGYVKDDALCFACTDEGVYAVPLSGIRAIRTVDKRLYLPCWSKGTPLTHEKYKPYKLKTVRGRVDENLRVGWYHVLEFVHKGETWGIWFPNYELPAYERITGLKAEE
;
A
#
# COMPACT_ATOMS: atom_id res chain seq x y z
N MET A 1 21.16 11.48 -8.18
CA MET A 1 19.84 12.16 -8.07
C MET A 1 19.15 11.64 -6.84
N LYS A 2 18.93 12.46 -5.81
CA LYS A 2 18.36 12.07 -4.52
C LYS A 2 16.83 12.05 -4.56
N PRO A 3 16.13 11.04 -4.01
CA PRO A 3 14.67 11.01 -4.02
C PRO A 3 14.09 11.98 -3.00
N PHE A 4 13.25 12.90 -3.45
CA PHE A 4 12.65 13.92 -2.60
C PHE A 4 11.72 13.29 -1.55
N PHE A 5 10.71 12.55 -2.00
CA PHE A 5 9.84 11.75 -1.12
C PHE A 5 10.41 10.35 -0.85
N GLY A 6 11.72 10.28 -0.59
CA GLY A 6 12.41 9.05 -0.22
C GLY A 6 12.95 9.08 1.20
N ILE A 7 13.18 7.90 1.76
CA ILE A 7 13.84 7.71 3.06
C ILE A 7 15.12 6.92 2.83
N ASP A 8 16.26 7.53 3.13
CA ASP A 8 17.56 6.87 3.02
C ASP A 8 17.77 5.91 4.20
N ILE A 9 17.94 4.63 3.91
CA ILE A 9 18.22 3.57 4.89
C ILE A 9 19.58 2.89 4.64
N THR A 10 20.52 3.63 4.06
CA THR A 10 21.88 3.15 3.75
C THR A 10 22.62 2.80 5.03
N ASP A 11 22.74 3.76 5.95
CA ASP A 11 23.48 3.61 7.20
C ASP A 11 22.58 3.20 8.37
N ASP A 12 21.35 3.73 8.43
CA ASP A 12 20.36 3.35 9.43
C ASP A 12 19.12 2.68 8.80
N LYS A 13 18.94 1.39 9.09
CA LYS A 13 17.78 0.61 8.61
C LYS A 13 16.46 1.07 9.22
N LYS A 14 16.51 1.70 10.39
CA LYS A 14 15.33 2.17 11.14
C LYS A 14 14.98 3.62 10.83
N ASN A 15 15.71 4.28 9.93
CA ASN A 15 15.39 5.65 9.56
C ASN A 15 13.94 5.77 9.02
N GLU A 16 13.27 6.81 9.49
CA GLU A 16 11.91 7.21 9.10
C GLU A 16 11.85 8.64 8.56
N THR A 17 12.97 9.37 8.63
CA THR A 17 13.06 10.75 8.16
C THR A 17 13.05 10.82 6.64
N MET A 18 12.12 11.60 6.11
CA MET A 18 11.98 11.83 4.68
C MET A 18 12.96 12.92 4.20
N ASN A 19 13.58 12.71 3.04
CA ASN A 19 14.57 13.65 2.51
C ASN A 19 13.99 15.04 2.20
N ALA A 20 12.67 15.15 2.02
CA ALA A 20 11.96 16.40 1.77
C ALA A 20 11.76 17.27 3.03
N GLU A 21 12.06 16.77 4.24
CA GLU A 21 11.88 17.53 5.49
C GLU A 21 12.51 18.94 5.47
N PRO A 22 13.72 19.17 4.91
CA PRO A 22 14.30 20.50 4.81
C PRO A 22 13.55 21.48 3.89
N PHE A 23 12.59 20.99 3.10
CA PHE A 23 11.78 21.79 2.17
C PHE A 23 10.39 22.16 2.73
N VAL A 24 10.11 21.81 4.00
CA VAL A 24 8.85 22.18 4.65
C VAL A 24 8.86 23.67 4.98
N VAL A 25 7.91 24.42 4.40
CA VAL A 25 7.77 25.88 4.59
C VAL A 25 6.63 26.27 5.51
N ALA A 26 5.69 25.36 5.76
CA ALA A 26 4.60 25.54 6.70
C ALA A 26 4.18 24.20 7.29
N LYS A 27 3.77 24.18 8.55
CA LYS A 27 3.22 23.01 9.24
C LYS A 27 1.84 23.35 9.80
N PRO A 28 0.94 22.36 9.93
CA PRO A 28 -0.31 22.56 10.66
C PRO A 28 -0.02 22.89 12.13
N SER A 29 -0.91 23.64 12.76
CA SER A 29 -0.90 23.88 14.20
C SER A 29 -0.99 22.57 14.99
N ALA A 30 -0.47 22.58 16.22
CA ALA A 30 -0.51 21.41 17.08
C ALA A 30 -1.94 20.87 17.31
N ALA A 31 -2.93 21.77 17.40
CA ALA A 31 -4.33 21.40 17.55
C ALA A 31 -4.86 20.67 16.30
N SER A 32 -4.56 21.20 15.11
CA SER A 32 -4.92 20.59 13.83
C SER A 32 -4.23 19.24 13.62
N ALA A 33 -2.95 19.13 13.96
CA ALA A 33 -2.18 17.89 13.88
C ALA A 33 -2.79 16.80 14.80
N LEU A 34 -3.09 17.14 16.06
CA LEU A 34 -3.76 16.23 17.00
C LEU A 34 -5.13 15.76 16.51
N LYS A 35 -5.91 16.64 15.87
CA LYS A 35 -7.21 16.29 15.28
C LYS A 35 -7.07 15.23 14.20
N ILE A 36 -6.08 15.39 13.30
CA ILE A 36 -5.78 14.38 12.27
C ILE A 36 -5.31 13.08 12.91
N GLU A 37 -4.39 13.13 13.88
CA GLU A 37 -3.86 11.91 14.50
C GLU A 37 -4.98 11.05 15.10
N ARG A 38 -5.93 11.67 15.81
CA ARG A 38 -7.10 10.97 16.36
C ARG A 38 -7.98 10.39 15.25
N GLU A 39 -8.22 11.14 14.18
CA GLU A 39 -8.99 10.68 13.03
C GLU A 39 -8.32 9.51 12.26
N ILE A 40 -6.99 9.49 12.21
CA ILE A 40 -6.21 8.40 11.60
C ILE A 40 -6.28 7.18 12.51
N GLU A 41 -6.09 7.36 13.81
CA GLU A 41 -6.13 6.28 14.80
C GLU A 41 -7.51 5.62 14.85
N GLU A 42 -8.59 6.40 14.81
CA GLU A 42 -9.96 5.89 14.75
C GLU A 42 -10.18 5.01 13.51
N VAL A 43 -9.78 5.48 12.32
CA VAL A 43 -9.87 4.68 11.08
C VAL A 43 -9.02 3.42 11.14
N ILE A 44 -7.79 3.51 11.66
CA ILE A 44 -6.94 2.33 11.83
C ILE A 44 -7.61 1.34 12.79
N SER A 45 -8.23 1.83 13.86
CA SER A 45 -8.93 1.00 14.84
C SER A 45 -10.15 0.29 14.23
N GLU A 46 -10.95 1.00 13.41
CA GLU A 46 -12.08 0.42 12.68
C GLU A 46 -11.62 -0.61 11.65
N MET A 47 -10.55 -0.31 10.90
CA MET A 47 -9.96 -1.26 9.96
C MET A 47 -9.47 -2.51 10.68
N LYS A 48 -8.79 -2.37 11.82
CA LYS A 48 -8.35 -3.50 12.65
C LYS A 48 -9.53 -4.32 13.18
N ALA A 49 -10.60 -3.67 13.62
CA ALA A 49 -11.82 -4.35 14.08
C ALA A 49 -12.46 -5.16 12.94
N ASN A 50 -12.62 -4.55 11.76
CA ASN A 50 -13.18 -5.21 10.57
C ASN A 50 -12.32 -6.40 10.13
N TYR A 51 -10.99 -6.28 10.19
CA TYR A 51 -10.08 -7.39 9.86
C TYR A 51 -10.19 -8.54 10.87
N LYS A 52 -10.33 -8.23 12.16
CA LYS A 52 -10.53 -9.23 13.23
C LYS A 52 -11.86 -9.98 13.06
N HIS A 53 -12.89 -9.34 12.51
CA HIS A 53 -14.16 -9.99 12.17
C HIS A 53 -14.06 -10.89 10.92
N ALA A 54 -13.30 -10.49 9.89
CA ALA A 54 -13.04 -11.31 8.72
C ALA A 54 -12.28 -12.62 9.05
N GLY A 55 -11.32 -12.56 9.99
CA GLY A 55 -10.60 -13.74 10.49
C GLY A 55 -11.47 -14.76 11.26
N LYS A 56 -12.57 -14.31 11.89
CA LYS A 56 -13.50 -15.21 12.62
C LYS A 56 -14.33 -16.12 11.71
N HIS A 57 -14.44 -15.84 10.42
CA HIS A 57 -15.16 -16.72 9.50
C HIS A 57 -14.42 -18.04 9.23
N GLY A 58 -13.09 -18.08 9.38
CA GLY A 58 -12.29 -19.30 9.24
C GLY A 58 -12.53 -20.34 10.34
N TRP A 59 -12.89 -19.90 11.56
CA TRP A 59 -13.25 -20.80 12.67
C TRP A 59 -14.49 -21.65 12.34
N LYS A 60 -15.52 -21.05 11.73
CA LYS A 60 -16.78 -21.76 11.45
C LYS A 60 -16.63 -22.79 10.32
N SER A 61 -15.77 -22.53 9.33
CA SER A 61 -15.41 -23.53 8.32
C SER A 61 -14.55 -24.66 8.90
N ASN A 62 -13.70 -24.37 9.90
CA ASN A 62 -12.90 -25.40 10.55
C ASN A 62 -13.76 -26.40 11.32
N VAL A 63 -14.79 -25.95 12.04
CA VAL A 63 -15.72 -26.84 12.75
C VAL A 63 -16.41 -27.83 11.79
N LEU A 64 -16.82 -27.37 10.61
CA LEU A 64 -17.43 -28.23 9.59
C LEU A 64 -16.47 -29.31 9.05
N VAL A 65 -15.19 -28.96 8.86
CA VAL A 65 -14.15 -29.92 8.46
C VAL A 65 -13.88 -30.93 9.57
N TRP A 66 -13.82 -30.50 10.84
CA TRP A 66 -13.68 -31.37 11.99
C TRP A 66 -14.89 -32.32 12.15
N CYS A 67 -16.11 -31.83 11.98
CA CYS A 67 -17.32 -32.66 12.00
C CYS A 67 -17.33 -33.70 10.87
N ALA A 68 -16.91 -33.33 9.65
CA ALA A 68 -16.81 -34.27 8.53
C ALA A 68 -15.76 -35.35 8.75
N ALA A 69 -14.60 -35.01 9.34
CA ALA A 69 -13.56 -35.97 9.69
C ALA A 69 -14.02 -36.96 10.78
N ILE A 70 -14.73 -36.47 11.81
CA ILE A 70 -15.32 -37.33 12.85
C ILE A 70 -16.40 -38.25 12.25
N PHE A 71 -17.22 -37.74 11.33
CA PHE A 71 -18.27 -38.55 10.68
C PHE A 71 -17.66 -39.67 9.81
N ALA A 72 -16.59 -39.36 9.07
CA ALA A 72 -15.84 -40.36 8.31
C ALA A 72 -15.18 -41.42 9.22
N PHE A 73 -14.69 -41.01 10.40
CA PHE A 73 -14.15 -41.93 11.40
C PHE A 73 -15.21 -42.90 11.93
N VAL A 74 -16.40 -42.39 12.29
CA VAL A 74 -17.53 -43.22 12.75
C VAL A 74 -17.99 -44.19 11.66
N ALA A 75 -18.05 -43.74 10.40
CA ALA A 75 -18.44 -44.58 9.27
C ALA A 75 -17.43 -45.71 9.00
N LEU A 76 -16.13 -45.44 9.08
CA LEU A 76 -15.08 -46.45 8.92
C LEU A 76 -15.10 -47.47 10.07
N PHE A 77 -15.30 -47.02 11.31
CA PHE A 77 -15.46 -47.90 12.47
C PHE A 77 -16.70 -48.81 12.34
N ALA A 78 -17.81 -48.27 11.84
CA ALA A 78 -19.03 -49.05 11.61
C ALA A 78 -18.85 -50.13 10.53
N VAL A 79 -18.08 -49.84 9.47
CA VAL A 79 -17.73 -50.82 8.42
C VAL A 79 -16.86 -51.96 8.98
N GLU A 80 -15.94 -51.66 9.90
CA GLU A 80 -15.08 -52.66 10.54
C GLU A 80 -15.84 -53.64 11.45
N PHE A 81 -16.94 -53.18 12.07
CA PHE A 81 -17.87 -54.02 12.84
C PHE A 81 -18.88 -54.78 11.97
N ALA A 82 -19.09 -54.37 10.72
CA ALA A 82 -20.04 -55.00 9.81
C ALA A 82 -19.45 -56.15 8.97
N VAL A 83 -18.12 -56.31 8.92
CA VAL A 83 -17.46 -57.31 8.08
C VAL A 83 -16.69 -58.34 8.93
N ASP A 84 -17.05 -59.62 8.77
CA ASP A 84 -16.38 -60.74 9.43
C ASP A 84 -15.06 -61.08 8.73
N VAL A 85 -13.98 -60.45 9.20
CA VAL A 85 -12.60 -60.70 8.79
C VAL A 85 -11.81 -61.24 9.97
N THR A 86 -10.82 -62.11 9.71
CA THR A 86 -9.91 -62.68 10.70
C THR A 86 -9.20 -61.61 11.54
N LEU A 87 -9.02 -61.88 12.84
CA LEU A 87 -8.55 -60.93 13.87
C LEU A 87 -7.21 -60.25 13.54
N ASP A 88 -6.30 -60.92 12.85
CA ASP A 88 -4.97 -60.37 12.52
C ASP A 88 -5.01 -59.34 11.39
N VAL A 89 -5.91 -59.51 10.42
CA VAL A 89 -6.12 -58.52 9.34
C VAL A 89 -6.79 -57.27 9.90
N LYS A 90 -7.72 -57.42 10.86
CA LYS A 90 -8.36 -56.30 11.58
C LYS A 90 -7.33 -55.46 12.34
N LYS A 91 -6.36 -56.06 13.04
CA LYS A 91 -5.31 -55.32 13.75
C LYS A 91 -4.40 -54.52 12.81
N VAL A 92 -3.97 -55.11 11.70
CA VAL A 92 -3.13 -54.41 10.71
C VAL A 92 -3.89 -53.29 10.02
N ALA A 93 -5.15 -53.53 9.65
CA ALA A 93 -6.03 -52.52 9.09
C ALA A 93 -6.27 -51.36 10.07
N ALA A 94 -6.58 -51.64 11.34
CA ALA A 94 -6.77 -50.62 12.37
C ALA A 94 -5.51 -49.75 12.57
N VAL A 95 -4.31 -50.36 12.59
CA VAL A 95 -3.05 -49.60 12.70
C VAL A 95 -2.85 -48.70 11.48
N LEU A 96 -3.00 -49.23 10.26
CA LEU A 96 -2.86 -48.42 9.03
C LEU A 96 -3.91 -47.31 8.94
N LEU A 97 -5.13 -47.55 9.41
CA LEU A 97 -6.20 -46.57 9.46
C LEU A 97 -5.86 -45.44 10.45
N CYS A 98 -5.37 -45.77 11.65
CA CYS A 98 -4.88 -44.80 12.62
C CYS A 98 -3.74 -43.92 12.07
N TRP A 99 -2.78 -44.52 11.36
CA TRP A 99 -1.69 -43.78 10.72
C TRP A 99 -2.17 -42.90 9.57
N GLY A 100 -3.08 -43.40 8.73
CA GLY A 100 -3.68 -42.63 7.63
C GLY A 100 -4.46 -41.42 8.14
N VAL A 101 -5.24 -41.62 9.20
CA VAL A 101 -6.00 -40.55 9.87
C VAL A 101 -5.06 -39.52 10.50
N ALA A 102 -4.02 -39.96 11.20
CA ALA A 102 -3.01 -39.06 11.77
C ALA A 102 -2.31 -38.23 10.68
N ALA A 103 -1.97 -38.83 9.54
CA ALA A 103 -1.36 -38.12 8.41
C ALA A 103 -2.30 -37.06 7.80
N VAL A 104 -3.60 -37.34 7.71
CA VAL A 104 -4.61 -36.35 7.26
C VAL A 104 -4.70 -35.19 8.26
N PHE A 105 -4.74 -35.47 9.57
CA PHE A 105 -4.78 -34.42 10.59
C PHE A 105 -3.54 -33.52 10.54
N VAL A 106 -2.34 -34.10 10.45
CA VAL A 106 -1.08 -33.34 10.30
C VAL A 106 -1.07 -32.53 9.01
N GLY A 107 -1.59 -33.08 7.90
CA GLY A 107 -1.70 -32.38 6.62
C GLY A 107 -2.66 -31.17 6.68
N VAL A 108 -3.80 -31.32 7.34
CA VAL A 108 -4.78 -30.25 7.57
C VAL A 108 -4.20 -29.19 8.49
N ASP A 109 -3.56 -29.55 9.60
CA ASP A 109 -2.92 -28.60 10.51
C ASP A 109 -1.77 -27.83 9.84
N LEU A 110 -0.95 -28.49 9.02
CA LEU A 110 0.08 -27.80 8.22
C LEU A 110 -0.52 -26.83 7.21
N LEU A 111 -1.64 -27.20 6.58
CA LEU A 111 -2.36 -26.33 5.65
C LEU A 111 -2.96 -25.12 6.38
N LEU A 112 -3.61 -25.35 7.53
CA LEU A 112 -4.19 -24.31 8.38
C LEU A 112 -3.12 -23.39 8.96
N TRP A 113 -2.00 -23.92 9.45
CA TRP A 113 -0.85 -23.14 9.90
C TRP A 113 -0.23 -22.30 8.78
N ARG A 114 -0.19 -22.83 7.55
CA ARG A 114 0.27 -22.09 6.38
C ARG A 114 -0.70 -20.99 5.96
N LEU A 115 -2.01 -21.21 6.13
CA LEU A 115 -3.05 -20.21 5.90
C LEU A 115 -3.08 -19.14 7.01
N SER A 116 -2.92 -19.52 8.28
CA SER A 116 -2.85 -18.60 9.41
C SER A 116 -1.61 -17.71 9.33
N ARG A 117 -0.44 -18.28 8.96
CA ARG A 117 0.76 -17.48 8.67
C ARG A 117 0.56 -16.47 7.53
N LYS A 118 -0.34 -16.71 6.59
CA LYS A 118 -0.66 -15.73 5.54
C LYS A 118 -1.50 -14.59 6.08
N THR A 119 -2.46 -14.87 6.97
CA THR A 119 -3.28 -13.84 7.63
C THR A 119 -2.48 -13.04 8.66
N ASP A 120 -1.60 -13.69 9.42
CA ASP A 120 -0.75 -13.01 10.42
C ASP A 120 0.24 -12.07 9.75
N ARG A 121 0.84 -12.47 8.62
CA ARG A 121 1.68 -11.58 7.79
C ARG A 121 0.89 -10.45 7.13
N ALA A 122 -0.40 -10.63 6.88
CA ALA A 122 -1.27 -9.57 6.39
C ALA A 122 -1.66 -8.58 7.51
N ALA A 123 -1.75 -9.06 8.75
CA ALA A 123 -1.90 -8.21 9.93
C ALA A 123 -0.60 -7.45 10.27
N GLU A 124 0.56 -8.11 10.19
CA GLU A 124 1.88 -7.45 10.26
C GLU A 124 2.00 -6.39 9.16
N TRP A 125 1.50 -6.66 7.94
CA TRP A 125 1.44 -5.67 6.85
C TRP A 125 0.57 -4.45 7.19
N ALA A 126 -0.51 -4.60 7.98
CA ALA A 126 -1.34 -3.49 8.41
C ALA A 126 -0.67 -2.64 9.52
N ASP A 127 0.13 -3.26 10.39
CA ASP A 127 0.89 -2.57 11.43
C ASP A 127 2.15 -1.87 10.89
N ASP A 128 2.75 -2.44 9.84
CA ASP A 128 3.96 -1.93 9.18
C ASP A 128 3.68 -1.11 7.90
N ALA A 129 2.41 -1.01 7.49
CA ALA A 129 2.02 -0.13 6.41
C ALA A 129 2.46 1.29 6.78
N PRO A 130 3.06 2.07 5.85
CA PRO A 130 3.23 3.49 6.09
C PRO A 130 1.87 4.01 6.53
N LYS A 131 1.80 4.70 7.70
CA LYS A 131 0.60 5.42 8.10
C LYS A 131 0.08 6.12 6.84
N PRO A 132 -1.18 5.95 6.44
CA PRO A 132 -1.67 6.42 5.15
C PRO A 132 -1.64 7.96 5.08
N ARG A 133 -0.47 8.53 4.80
CA ARG A 133 -0.26 9.97 4.63
C ARG A 133 -1.02 10.42 3.39
N GLY A 134 -1.92 11.38 3.54
CA GLY A 134 -2.76 11.91 2.46
C GLY A 134 -3.86 10.98 1.90
N ARG A 135 -4.12 9.79 2.47
CA ARG A 135 -5.11 8.85 1.91
C ARG A 135 -6.56 9.31 2.06
N LYS A 136 -6.90 10.12 3.08
CA LYS A 136 -8.24 10.74 3.18
C LYS A 136 -8.43 11.90 2.17
N ASP A 137 -7.36 12.47 1.63
CA ASP A 137 -7.41 13.59 0.68
C ASP A 137 -7.67 13.13 -0.78
N ALA A 138 -7.61 11.81 -1.02
CA ALA A 138 -7.90 11.11 -2.28
C ALA A 138 -9.35 11.30 -2.81
N GLY A 139 -10.26 11.86 -2.00
CA GLY A 139 -11.63 12.20 -2.41
C GLY A 139 -11.73 13.33 -3.44
N ALA A 140 -10.65 14.07 -3.70
CA ALA A 140 -10.69 15.34 -4.42
C ALA A 140 -10.93 15.28 -5.96
N ASP A 141 -11.04 14.09 -6.54
CA ASP A 141 -11.45 13.94 -7.96
C ASP A 141 -12.90 13.44 -8.08
N LYS A 142 -13.64 13.42 -6.97
CA LYS A 142 -15.11 13.47 -7.00
C LYS A 142 -15.50 14.93 -7.05
N GLY A 143 -16.35 15.28 -8.02
CA GLY A 143 -17.08 16.55 -8.01
C GLY A 143 -17.94 16.76 -6.76
N ASP A 144 -18.11 15.75 -5.88
CA ASP A 144 -19.18 15.75 -4.87
C ASP A 144 -18.84 15.12 -3.51
N VAL A 145 -17.56 14.93 -3.13
CA VAL A 145 -17.23 14.61 -1.72
C VAL A 145 -16.24 15.64 -1.20
N PRO A 146 -16.69 16.58 -0.35
CA PRO A 146 -15.82 17.55 0.31
C PRO A 146 -14.69 16.80 1.03
N PRO A 147 -13.48 17.38 1.14
CA PRO A 147 -12.53 16.93 2.15
C PRO A 147 -13.26 16.88 3.50
N SER A 148 -12.87 15.97 4.40
CA SER A 148 -13.42 16.03 5.77
C SER A 148 -13.31 17.48 6.27
N SER A 149 -14.28 17.94 7.07
CA SER A 149 -14.27 19.31 7.59
C SER A 149 -12.89 19.67 8.17
N ALA A 150 -12.26 18.71 8.86
CA ALA A 150 -10.89 18.80 9.35
C ALA A 150 -9.84 19.04 8.25
N ALA A 151 -9.81 18.26 7.16
CA ALA A 151 -8.85 18.46 6.09
C ALA A 151 -9.01 19.83 5.40
N SER A 152 -10.26 20.27 5.21
CA SER A 152 -10.56 21.58 4.63
C SER A 152 -10.08 22.74 5.51
N GLU A 153 -10.31 22.64 6.83
CA GLU A 153 -9.82 23.61 7.82
C GLU A 153 -8.29 23.73 7.77
N ILE A 154 -7.59 22.59 7.66
CA ILE A 154 -6.12 22.55 7.68
C ILE A 154 -5.54 23.09 6.39
N PHE A 155 -6.12 22.77 5.23
CA PHE A 155 -5.71 23.40 3.99
C PHE A 155 -5.94 24.91 3.99
N ALA A 156 -7.02 25.39 4.62
CA ALA A 156 -7.25 26.82 4.80
C ALA A 156 -6.19 27.46 5.74
N GLU A 157 -5.87 26.79 6.85
CA GLU A 157 -4.80 27.19 7.79
C GLU A 157 -3.44 27.31 7.07
N LEU A 158 -3.10 26.31 6.26
CA LEU A 158 -1.88 26.25 5.45
C LEU A 158 -1.91 27.20 4.24
N ARG A 159 -3.01 27.96 4.05
CA ARG A 159 -3.21 28.89 2.93
C ARG A 159 -3.07 28.22 1.56
N VAL A 160 -3.53 26.97 1.44
CA VAL A 160 -3.56 26.24 0.18
C VAL A 160 -4.66 26.81 -0.71
N PRO A 161 -4.38 27.18 -1.97
CA PRO A 161 -5.39 27.70 -2.88
C PRO A 161 -6.54 26.70 -3.10
N LYS A 162 -7.78 27.18 -3.16
CA LYS A 162 -8.95 26.34 -3.47
C LYS A 162 -8.87 25.68 -4.86
N THR A 163 -8.09 26.26 -5.77
CA THR A 163 -7.82 25.74 -7.12
C THR A 163 -6.75 24.64 -7.15
N ALA A 164 -6.08 24.36 -6.03
CA ALA A 164 -5.03 23.35 -5.94
C ALA A 164 -5.58 21.95 -6.26
N LYS A 165 -4.91 21.26 -7.17
CA LYS A 165 -5.33 19.94 -7.64
C LYS A 165 -4.63 18.85 -6.86
N SER A 166 -5.30 17.71 -6.71
CA SER A 166 -4.67 16.55 -6.08
C SER A 166 -3.74 15.86 -7.07
N VAL A 167 -2.46 15.77 -6.71
CA VAL A 167 -1.41 15.11 -7.48
C VAL A 167 -0.89 13.90 -6.72
N ASP A 168 -0.56 12.84 -7.43
CA ASP A 168 0.05 11.67 -6.81
C ASP A 168 1.56 11.69 -6.94
N VAL A 169 2.22 11.20 -5.90
CA VAL A 169 3.67 11.09 -5.77
C VAL A 169 4.05 9.73 -5.23
N VAL A 170 5.07 9.13 -5.83
CA VAL A 170 5.61 7.84 -5.43
C VAL A 170 6.74 8.06 -4.44
N GLY A 171 6.60 7.47 -3.26
CA GLY A 171 7.65 7.46 -2.24
C GLY A 171 8.21 6.08 -1.99
N PHE A 172 9.42 6.02 -1.44
CA PHE A 172 10.07 4.75 -1.11
C PHE A 172 11.26 4.88 -0.15
N LYS A 173 11.49 3.82 0.63
CA LYS A 173 12.79 3.63 1.30
C LYS A 173 13.83 3.18 0.27
N TYR A 174 15.08 3.57 0.42
CA TYR A 174 16.15 3.14 -0.49
C TYR A 174 17.48 2.98 0.21
N ARG A 175 18.38 2.23 -0.44
CA ARG A 175 19.80 2.27 -0.12
C ARG A 175 20.59 2.79 -1.28
N GLU A 176 21.58 3.61 -0.99
CA GLU A 176 22.61 3.97 -1.94
C GLU A 176 23.70 2.89 -1.94
N LYS A 177 24.06 2.42 -3.13
CA LYS A 177 25.19 1.50 -3.32
C LYS A 177 25.95 1.91 -4.56
N ARG A 178 27.20 2.36 -4.38
CA ARG A 178 28.09 2.84 -5.47
C ARG A 178 27.45 3.95 -6.30
N GLY A 179 26.92 5.00 -5.66
CA GLY A 179 26.28 6.13 -6.36
C GLY A 179 24.91 5.83 -6.97
N ARG A 180 24.36 4.61 -6.75
CA ARG A 180 23.08 4.18 -7.33
C ARG A 180 22.05 3.93 -6.24
N ILE A 181 20.89 4.54 -6.40
CA ILE A 181 19.73 4.32 -5.56
C ILE A 181 19.11 2.97 -5.89
N ARG A 182 18.98 2.14 -4.86
CA ARG A 182 18.29 0.86 -4.91
C ARG A 182 17.05 0.99 -4.03
N PRO A 183 15.87 1.17 -4.63
CA PRO A 183 14.64 1.18 -3.87
C PRO A 183 14.49 -0.13 -3.09
N ARG A 184 14.05 0.00 -1.85
CA ARG A 184 13.68 -1.09 -0.97
C ARG A 184 12.20 -0.92 -0.70
N GLY A 185 11.40 -1.84 -1.20
CA GLY A 185 10.06 -2.01 -0.67
C GLY A 185 9.88 -3.40 -0.10
N ARG A 186 8.79 -3.54 0.66
CA ARG A 186 8.37 -4.83 1.20
C ARG A 186 7.83 -5.69 0.04
N GLY A 187 8.13 -6.99 0.08
CA GLY A 187 7.83 -7.90 -1.02
C GLY A 187 6.36 -7.83 -1.45
N GLY A 188 6.13 -7.56 -2.73
CA GLY A 188 4.79 -7.44 -3.31
C GLY A 188 4.47 -8.56 -4.30
N VAL A 189 3.49 -8.28 -5.16
CA VAL A 189 2.92 -9.20 -6.15
C VAL A 189 4.02 -9.91 -6.94
N ASN A 190 4.06 -11.24 -6.91
CA ASN A 190 5.03 -12.05 -7.66
C ASN A 190 6.51 -11.65 -7.47
N GLY A 191 6.87 -11.10 -6.29
CA GLY A 191 8.25 -10.67 -6.01
C GLY A 191 8.59 -9.25 -6.45
N ALA A 192 7.65 -8.52 -7.07
CA ALA A 192 7.81 -7.10 -7.38
C ALA A 192 7.60 -6.22 -6.15
N THR A 193 8.31 -5.10 -6.08
CA THR A 193 8.15 -4.10 -5.02
C THR A 193 6.90 -3.26 -5.25
N VAL A 194 6.04 -3.15 -4.24
CA VAL A 194 4.93 -2.18 -4.21
C VAL A 194 5.44 -0.90 -3.55
N TYR A 195 5.22 0.22 -4.23
CA TYR A 195 5.72 1.54 -3.82
C TYR A 195 4.60 2.34 -3.15
N PRO A 196 4.83 2.93 -1.96
CA PRO A 196 3.92 3.90 -1.37
C PRO A 196 3.51 5.00 -2.35
N LEU A 197 2.22 5.32 -2.34
CA LEU A 197 1.63 6.40 -3.12
C LEU A 197 1.08 7.44 -2.15
N TYR A 198 1.56 8.66 -2.28
CA TYR A 198 1.11 9.81 -1.50
C TYR A 198 0.32 10.74 -2.40
N THR A 199 -0.80 11.26 -1.92
CA THR A 199 -1.60 12.26 -2.64
C THR A 199 -1.45 13.60 -1.95
N PHE A 200 -1.02 14.61 -2.70
CA PHE A 200 -0.81 15.98 -2.23
C PHE A 200 -1.70 16.96 -2.97
N LYS A 201 -1.94 18.14 -2.39
CA LYS A 201 -2.41 19.31 -3.13
C LYS A 201 -1.22 20.01 -3.79
N GLY A 202 -1.14 19.91 -5.12
CA GLY A 202 -0.13 20.55 -5.94
C GLY A 202 -0.57 21.92 -6.44
N TYR A 203 0.26 22.95 -6.27
CA TYR A 203 0.03 24.31 -6.76
C TYR A 203 1.35 25.08 -6.89
N VAL A 204 1.31 26.23 -7.58
CA VAL A 204 2.42 27.18 -7.61
C VAL A 204 2.10 28.37 -6.72
N LYS A 205 3.08 28.79 -5.92
CA LYS A 205 3.01 30.01 -5.11
C LYS A 205 4.42 30.56 -4.93
N ASP A 206 4.58 31.87 -5.04
CA ASP A 206 5.84 32.58 -4.78
C ASP A 206 7.06 31.97 -5.53
N ASP A 207 6.89 31.67 -6.83
CA ASP A 207 7.89 31.02 -7.69
C ASP A 207 8.38 29.64 -7.20
N ALA A 208 7.55 28.93 -6.44
CA ALA A 208 7.79 27.58 -5.99
C ALA A 208 6.64 26.63 -6.35
N LEU A 209 7.01 25.40 -6.70
CA LEU A 209 6.12 24.25 -6.76
C LEU A 209 5.85 23.75 -5.34
N CYS A 210 4.61 23.86 -4.89
CA CYS A 210 4.19 23.47 -3.56
C CYS A 210 3.44 22.13 -3.57
N PHE A 211 3.74 21.28 -2.58
CA PHE A 211 2.98 20.07 -2.27
C PHE A 211 2.47 20.17 -0.84
N ALA A 212 1.16 20.30 -0.67
CA ALA A 212 0.53 20.36 0.64
C ALA A 212 -0.14 19.04 1.02
N CYS A 213 0.07 18.62 2.25
CA CYS A 213 -0.61 17.51 2.91
C CYS A 213 -1.04 17.96 4.31
N THR A 214 -2.05 17.27 4.83
CA THR A 214 -2.66 17.61 6.12
C THR A 214 -1.75 17.28 7.30
N ASP A 215 -0.93 16.23 7.19
CA ASP A 215 -0.09 15.69 8.26
C ASP A 215 1.29 16.33 8.36
N GLU A 216 1.98 16.55 7.23
CA GLU A 216 3.36 17.07 7.23
C GLU A 216 3.45 18.55 6.88
N GLY A 217 2.37 19.14 6.37
CA GLY A 217 2.29 20.54 5.96
C GLY A 217 2.62 20.76 4.49
N VAL A 218 3.33 21.85 4.19
CA VAL A 218 3.62 22.31 2.82
C VAL A 218 5.10 22.17 2.51
N TYR A 219 5.42 21.36 1.51
CA TYR A 219 6.73 21.31 0.87
C TYR A 219 6.80 22.35 -0.24
N ALA A 220 7.93 23.05 -0.40
CA ALA A 220 8.13 23.99 -1.50
C ALA A 220 9.46 23.74 -2.23
N VAL A 221 9.39 23.60 -3.55
CA VAL A 221 10.53 23.44 -4.45
C VAL A 221 10.62 24.65 -5.38
N PRO A 222 11.72 25.43 -5.37
CA PRO A 222 11.85 26.58 -6.26
C PRO A 222 11.72 26.17 -7.74
N LEU A 223 10.89 26.88 -8.50
CA LEU A 223 10.68 26.61 -9.94
C LEU A 223 11.98 26.80 -10.73
N SER A 224 12.80 27.79 -10.34
CA SER A 224 14.14 28.04 -10.91
C SER A 224 15.09 26.83 -10.81
N GLY A 225 14.85 25.92 -9.86
CA GLY A 225 15.61 24.69 -9.72
C GLY A 225 15.15 23.58 -10.67
N ILE A 226 13.91 23.63 -11.17
CA ILE A 226 13.33 22.56 -11.99
C ILE A 226 14.01 22.53 -13.36
N ARG A 227 14.38 21.32 -13.81
CA ARG A 227 15.14 21.11 -15.04
C ARG A 227 14.34 20.39 -16.11
N ALA A 228 13.77 19.24 -15.78
CA ALA A 228 13.14 18.36 -16.76
C ALA A 228 12.10 17.45 -16.09
N ILE A 229 11.19 16.94 -16.91
CA ILE A 229 10.38 15.77 -16.57
C ILE A 229 10.93 14.62 -17.41
N ARG A 230 11.55 13.62 -16.80
CA ARG A 230 12.06 12.45 -17.53
C ARG A 230 11.09 11.28 -17.49
N THR A 231 10.91 10.61 -18.62
CA THR A 231 10.19 9.36 -18.71
C THR A 231 11.10 8.20 -18.33
N VAL A 232 10.58 7.27 -17.54
CA VAL A 232 11.28 6.05 -17.16
C VAL A 232 10.44 4.86 -17.59
N ASP A 233 10.92 4.14 -18.61
CA ASP A 233 10.30 2.93 -19.13
C ASP A 233 10.54 1.73 -18.22
N LYS A 234 10.00 1.81 -16.99
CA LYS A 234 10.00 0.76 -15.99
C LYS A 234 8.64 0.69 -15.31
N ARG A 235 8.25 -0.51 -14.93
CA ARG A 235 6.96 -0.76 -14.29
C ARG A 235 6.98 -0.29 -12.84
N LEU A 236 5.87 0.30 -12.41
CA LEU A 236 5.55 0.54 -11.00
C LEU A 236 4.36 -0.31 -10.57
N TYR A 237 4.41 -0.77 -9.32
CA TYR A 237 3.27 -1.37 -8.64
C TYR A 237 2.90 -0.45 -7.47
N LEU A 238 1.64 -0.02 -7.44
CA LEU A 238 1.09 0.88 -6.43
C LEU A 238 0.00 0.14 -5.62
N PRO A 239 -0.25 0.53 -4.35
CA PRO A 239 -1.08 -0.25 -3.44
C PRO A 239 -2.53 -0.33 -3.89
N CYS A 240 -3.10 0.78 -4.36
CA CYS A 240 -4.47 0.84 -4.86
C CYS A 240 -4.67 2.10 -5.71
N TRP A 241 -5.83 2.18 -6.36
CA TRP A 241 -6.29 3.39 -7.02
C TRP A 241 -6.62 4.48 -5.99
N SER A 242 -6.13 5.70 -6.22
CA SER A 242 -6.20 6.85 -5.30
C SER A 242 -7.15 7.96 -5.77
N LYS A 243 -7.75 7.85 -6.97
CA LYS A 243 -8.57 8.94 -7.52
C LYS A 243 -10.05 8.69 -7.31
N GLY A 244 -10.79 9.78 -7.12
CA GLY A 244 -12.25 9.76 -7.04
C GLY A 244 -12.93 9.29 -8.33
N THR A 245 -12.35 9.58 -9.49
CA THR A 245 -12.86 9.04 -10.76
C THR A 245 -12.40 7.58 -10.94
N PRO A 246 -13.28 6.64 -11.32
CA PRO A 246 -12.90 5.24 -11.52
C PRO A 246 -11.79 5.03 -12.55
N LEU A 247 -10.98 3.99 -12.34
CA LEU A 247 -9.91 3.57 -13.26
C LEU A 247 -10.41 3.30 -14.69
N THR A 248 -11.66 2.84 -14.82
CA THR A 248 -12.31 2.50 -16.10
C THR A 248 -12.72 3.73 -16.93
N HIS A 249 -12.65 4.92 -16.34
CA HIS A 249 -13.03 6.16 -17.00
C HIS A 249 -12.14 6.48 -18.20
N GLU A 250 -12.72 7.08 -19.25
CA GLU A 250 -12.06 7.33 -20.53
C GLU A 250 -10.74 8.11 -20.40
N LYS A 251 -10.71 9.13 -19.52
CA LYS A 251 -9.51 9.92 -19.23
C LYS A 251 -8.27 9.09 -18.84
N TYR A 252 -8.44 7.87 -18.33
CA TYR A 252 -7.32 7.01 -17.91
C TYR A 252 -6.97 5.89 -18.91
N LYS A 253 -7.77 5.67 -19.95
CA LYS A 253 -7.50 4.66 -20.99
C LYS A 253 -6.12 4.84 -21.66
N PRO A 254 -5.64 6.07 -21.97
CA PRO A 254 -4.33 6.25 -22.62
C PRO A 254 -3.15 5.70 -21.81
N TYR A 255 -3.26 5.65 -20.48
CA TYR A 255 -2.18 5.22 -19.59
C TYR A 255 -2.06 3.70 -19.43
N LYS A 256 -2.98 2.92 -20.05
CA LYS A 256 -2.95 1.45 -20.10
C LYS A 256 -2.73 0.78 -18.73
N LEU A 257 -3.34 1.36 -17.69
CA LEU A 257 -3.26 0.89 -16.32
C LEU A 257 -3.94 -0.47 -16.17
N LYS A 258 -3.41 -1.34 -15.30
CA LYS A 258 -4.02 -2.64 -15.02
C LYS A 258 -4.11 -2.92 -13.54
N THR A 259 -5.27 -3.38 -13.08
CA THR A 259 -5.39 -3.99 -11.76
C THR A 259 -4.78 -5.38 -11.80
N VAL A 260 -3.95 -5.70 -10.81
CA VAL A 260 -3.29 -6.99 -10.66
C VAL A 260 -3.58 -7.53 -9.27
N ARG A 261 -4.06 -8.76 -9.19
CA ARG A 261 -4.32 -9.43 -7.92
C ARG A 261 -3.01 -9.60 -7.14
N GLY A 262 -2.91 -8.98 -5.98
CA GLY A 262 -1.80 -9.18 -5.06
C GLY A 262 -2.03 -10.32 -4.08
N ARG A 263 -1.10 -10.47 -3.12
CA ARG A 263 -1.24 -11.47 -2.05
C ARG A 263 -2.30 -11.08 -1.01
N VAL A 264 -2.46 -9.78 -0.77
CA VAL A 264 -3.36 -9.22 0.25
C VAL A 264 -4.46 -8.44 -0.46
N ASP A 265 -4.09 -7.42 -1.25
CA ASP A 265 -5.04 -6.55 -1.96
C ASP A 265 -4.81 -6.51 -3.48
N GLU A 266 -5.77 -5.92 -4.20
CA GLU A 266 -5.63 -5.54 -5.60
C GLU A 266 -4.63 -4.38 -5.73
N ASN A 267 -3.56 -4.59 -6.50
CA ASN A 267 -2.54 -3.58 -6.76
C ASN A 267 -2.72 -2.96 -8.14
N LEU A 268 -2.29 -1.71 -8.29
CA LEU A 268 -2.28 -1.02 -9.58
C LEU A 268 -0.92 -1.19 -10.26
N ARG A 269 -0.93 -1.71 -11.49
CA ARG A 269 0.24 -1.80 -12.34
C ARG A 269 0.28 -0.63 -13.32
N VAL A 270 1.36 0.14 -13.24
CA VAL A 270 1.68 1.25 -14.13
C VAL A 270 2.85 0.84 -15.03
N GLY A 271 2.72 1.05 -16.35
CA GLY A 271 3.69 0.57 -17.34
C GLY A 271 5.04 1.29 -17.31
N TRP A 272 4.97 2.61 -17.18
CA TRP A 272 6.10 3.54 -17.09
C TRP A 272 5.74 4.66 -16.10
N TYR A 273 6.72 5.45 -15.70
CA TYR A 273 6.52 6.58 -14.79
C TYR A 273 7.40 7.74 -15.18
N HIS A 274 7.25 8.87 -14.48
CA HIS A 274 8.07 10.04 -14.71
C HIS A 274 8.80 10.48 -13.45
N VAL A 275 9.88 11.23 -13.65
CA VAL A 275 10.65 11.88 -12.59
C VAL A 275 10.77 13.36 -12.92
N LEU A 276 10.25 14.21 -12.05
CA LEU A 276 10.52 15.65 -12.10
C LEU A 276 11.89 15.90 -11.47
N GLU A 277 12.85 16.33 -12.28
CA GLU A 277 14.22 16.61 -11.86
C GLU A 277 14.38 18.09 -11.52
N PHE A 278 15.06 18.36 -10.41
CA PHE A 278 15.42 19.72 -10.04
C PHE A 278 16.76 19.78 -9.33
N VAL A 279 17.40 20.94 -9.36
CA VAL A 279 18.67 21.22 -8.68
C VAL A 279 18.41 22.17 -7.51
N HIS A 280 18.89 21.80 -6.33
CA HIS A 280 18.83 22.64 -5.15
C HIS A 280 20.13 22.51 -4.36
N LYS A 281 20.77 23.64 -4.04
CA LYS A 281 22.05 23.70 -3.30
C LYS A 281 23.14 22.79 -3.90
N GLY A 282 23.23 22.72 -5.22
CA GLY A 282 24.22 21.91 -5.94
C GLY A 282 23.90 20.41 -6.03
N GLU A 283 22.81 19.95 -5.40
CA GLU A 283 22.35 18.56 -5.48
C GLU A 283 21.24 18.40 -6.50
N THR A 284 21.23 17.30 -7.24
CA THR A 284 20.12 16.91 -8.12
C THR A 284 19.13 16.05 -7.36
N TRP A 285 17.86 16.45 -7.39
CA TRP A 285 16.74 15.80 -6.74
C TRP A 285 15.73 15.28 -7.76
N GLY A 286 14.90 14.32 -7.35
CA GLY A 286 13.82 13.80 -8.17
C GLY A 286 12.51 13.63 -7.39
N ILE A 287 11.39 13.88 -8.05
CA ILE A 287 10.05 13.55 -7.57
C ILE A 287 9.45 12.53 -8.55
N TRP A 288 9.19 11.32 -8.08
CA TRP A 288 8.65 10.23 -8.89
C TRP A 288 7.13 10.30 -8.90
N PHE A 289 6.51 10.18 -10.07
CA PHE A 289 5.04 10.16 -10.17
C PHE A 289 4.55 9.23 -11.29
N PRO A 290 3.34 8.65 -11.14
CA PRO A 290 2.79 7.73 -12.14
C PRO A 290 2.48 8.43 -13.47
N ASN A 291 2.48 7.68 -14.58
CA ASN A 291 2.21 8.24 -15.91
C ASN A 291 0.88 9.01 -16.03
N TYR A 292 -0.16 8.63 -15.28
CA TYR A 292 -1.45 9.30 -15.31
C TYR A 292 -1.45 10.70 -14.70
N GLU A 293 -0.40 11.06 -13.95
CA GLU A 293 -0.23 12.39 -13.37
C GLU A 293 0.47 13.37 -14.30
N LEU A 294 1.06 12.91 -15.41
CA LEU A 294 1.84 13.76 -16.31
C LEU A 294 1.11 15.05 -16.71
N PRO A 295 -0.17 15.05 -17.13
CA PRO A 295 -0.84 16.30 -17.51
C PRO A 295 -1.00 17.31 -16.38
N ALA A 296 -1.00 16.87 -15.11
CA ALA A 296 -1.02 17.77 -13.96
C ALA A 296 0.36 18.41 -13.78
N TYR A 297 1.43 17.62 -13.81
CA TYR A 297 2.80 18.14 -13.68
C TYR A 297 3.20 19.06 -14.84
N GLU A 298 2.87 18.72 -16.09
CA GLU A 298 3.14 19.59 -17.24
C GLU A 298 2.42 20.94 -17.10
N ARG A 299 1.17 20.94 -16.59
CA ARG A 299 0.39 22.16 -16.39
C ARG A 299 0.95 23.03 -15.27
N ILE A 300 1.40 22.43 -14.18
CA ILE A 300 1.90 23.15 -13.01
C ILE A 300 3.30 23.70 -13.27
N THR A 301 4.16 22.94 -13.95
CA THR A 301 5.57 23.29 -14.18
C THR A 301 5.83 24.00 -15.51
N GLY A 302 4.92 23.89 -16.48
CA GLY A 302 5.11 24.37 -17.86
C GLY A 302 6.05 23.49 -18.70
N LEU A 303 6.61 22.42 -18.13
CA LEU A 303 7.53 21.52 -18.83
C LEU A 303 6.79 20.43 -19.60
N LYS A 304 7.48 19.84 -20.58
CA LYS A 304 7.08 18.63 -21.29
C LYS A 304 7.94 17.46 -20.87
N ALA A 305 7.38 16.26 -20.92
CA ALA A 305 8.15 15.05 -20.68
C ALA A 305 9.16 14.81 -21.81
N GLU A 306 10.39 14.50 -21.42
CA GLU A 306 11.49 14.04 -22.27
C GLU A 306 11.66 12.52 -22.13
N GLU A 307 12.23 11.89 -23.15
CA GLU A 307 12.62 10.47 -23.14
C GLU A 307 13.97 10.23 -22.44
#